data_AF-A0A372RFA3-F1
#
_entry.id   AF-A0A372RFA3-F1
#
_cell.length_a   1.000
_cell.length_b   1.000
_cell.length_c   1.000
_cell.angle_alpha   90.00
_cell.angle_beta   90.00
_cell.angle_gamma   90.00
#
_symmetry.space_group_name_H-M   'P 1'
#
loop_
_entity.id
_entity.type
_entity.pdbx_description
1 polymer ?
#
loop_
_entity_poly.entity_id
_entity_poly.type
_entity_poly.pdbx_seq_one_letter_code
_entity_poly.pdbx_strand_id
1 'polypeptide(L)'
;MYNLAVCYWEGEGTEKNLEMAFYWYQKAAEKDHVVAMNFLAIRYENGEGTEKNLEKAFYWHQKVAEYTKLSSEDEVKVCNKCKIPHIEYPWHHQCNKCKQPYINYQWCQQCNTEQFQQDFSNWTSKNEFIDKFIQEAQLNAKNSYEILEWIPYNNLSSISYYDKGGFSEIHKAIWSDGPIFNWDFDKQQWNR
;
A
#
# COMPACT_ATOMS: atom_id res chain seq x y z
N MET A 1 -23.64 -6.83 -9.61
CA MET A 1 -23.80 -5.41 -9.23
C MET A 1 -22.42 -4.75 -9.12
N TYR A 2 -21.54 -5.21 -8.22
CA TYR A 2 -20.16 -4.70 -8.11
C TYR A 2 -19.36 -4.78 -9.43
N ASN A 3 -19.30 -5.95 -10.09
CA ASN A 3 -18.55 -6.09 -11.36
C ASN A 3 -19.07 -5.16 -12.46
N LEU A 4 -20.39 -4.89 -12.49
CA LEU A 4 -20.98 -3.95 -13.43
C LEU A 4 -20.55 -2.51 -13.13
N ALA A 5 -20.43 -2.15 -11.85
CA ALA A 5 -19.87 -0.86 -11.45
C ALA A 5 -18.43 -0.71 -11.93
N VAL A 6 -17.62 -1.77 -11.85
CA VAL A 6 -16.24 -1.80 -12.36
C VAL A 6 -16.20 -1.63 -13.88
N CYS A 7 -17.05 -2.33 -14.63
CA CYS A 7 -17.14 -2.14 -16.09
C CYS A 7 -17.43 -0.68 -16.47
N TYR A 8 -18.37 -0.01 -15.79
CA TYR A 8 -18.62 1.42 -16.01
C TYR A 8 -17.48 2.32 -15.53
N TRP A 9 -16.74 1.93 -14.50
CA TRP A 9 -15.60 2.68 -13.99
C TRP A 9 -14.41 2.66 -14.98
N GLU A 10 -14.12 1.49 -15.53
CA GLU A 10 -12.96 1.23 -16.39
C GLU A 10 -13.28 1.47 -17.87
N GLY A 11 -14.56 1.43 -18.26
CA GLY A 11 -14.98 1.45 -19.66
C GLY A 11 -14.77 0.10 -20.35
N GLU A 12 -14.77 -0.99 -19.58
CA GLU A 12 -14.62 -2.34 -20.12
C GLU A 12 -15.97 -2.92 -20.55
N GLY A 13 -16.13 -3.17 -21.85
CA GLY A 13 -17.38 -3.70 -22.41
C GLY A 13 -18.56 -2.71 -22.39
N THR A 14 -18.34 -1.48 -21.93
CA THR A 14 -19.29 -0.36 -21.94
C THR A 14 -18.52 0.96 -21.99
N GLU A 15 -19.18 2.07 -22.32
CA GLU A 15 -18.57 3.38 -22.18
C GLU A 15 -18.34 3.72 -20.70
N LYS A 16 -17.18 4.35 -20.42
CA LYS A 16 -16.81 4.79 -19.07
C LYS A 16 -17.81 5.83 -18.56
N ASN A 17 -18.42 5.58 -17.42
CA ASN A 17 -19.40 6.45 -16.80
C ASN A 17 -19.32 6.34 -15.26
N LEU A 18 -18.77 7.37 -14.62
CA LEU A 18 -18.52 7.37 -13.18
C LEU A 18 -19.80 7.48 -12.35
N GLU A 19 -20.82 8.18 -12.86
CA GLU A 19 -22.12 8.30 -12.20
C GLU A 19 -22.85 6.94 -12.19
N MET A 20 -22.79 6.20 -13.31
CA MET A 20 -23.34 4.86 -13.38
C MET A 20 -22.54 3.86 -12.53
N ALA A 21 -21.21 3.97 -12.51
CA ALA A 21 -20.38 3.18 -11.61
C ALA A 21 -20.80 3.43 -10.14
N PHE A 22 -20.94 4.69 -9.76
CA PHE A 22 -21.37 5.10 -8.44
C PHE A 22 -22.76 4.54 -8.07
N TYR A 23 -23.73 4.64 -8.97
CA TYR A 23 -25.06 4.05 -8.79
C TYR A 23 -25.01 2.54 -8.55
N TRP A 24 -24.21 1.80 -9.34
CA TRP A 24 -24.08 0.35 -9.17
C TRP A 24 -23.31 -0.04 -7.90
N TYR A 25 -22.36 0.79 -7.45
CA TYR A 25 -21.74 0.62 -6.14
C TYR A 25 -22.76 0.81 -5.02
N GLN A 26 -23.66 1.80 -5.08
CA GLN A 26 -24.75 1.95 -4.12
C GLN A 26 -25.63 0.71 -4.06
N LYS A 27 -26.05 0.19 -5.22
CA LYS A 27 -26.87 -1.03 -5.31
C LYS A 27 -26.16 -2.27 -4.74
N ALA A 28 -24.85 -2.38 -4.89
CA ALA A 28 -24.08 -3.45 -4.28
C ALA A 28 -23.95 -3.26 -2.76
N ALA A 29 -23.68 -2.04 -2.30
CA ALA A 29 -23.56 -1.70 -0.88
C ALA A 29 -24.88 -1.89 -0.11
N GLU A 30 -26.03 -1.64 -0.74
CA GLU A 30 -27.37 -1.97 -0.21
C GLU A 30 -27.54 -3.47 0.09
N LYS A 31 -26.74 -4.34 -0.53
CA LYS A 31 -26.72 -5.79 -0.29
C LYS A 31 -25.54 -6.24 0.56
N ASP A 32 -25.08 -5.34 1.43
CA ASP A 32 -23.96 -5.56 2.34
C ASP A 32 -22.64 -5.94 1.67
N HIS A 33 -22.47 -5.59 0.39
CA HIS A 33 -21.22 -5.82 -0.33
C HIS A 33 -20.14 -4.85 0.15
N VAL A 34 -19.31 -5.32 1.08
CA VAL A 34 -18.33 -4.49 1.83
C VAL A 34 -17.39 -3.71 0.92
N VAL A 35 -16.93 -4.32 -0.18
CA VAL A 35 -16.06 -3.64 -1.15
C VAL A 35 -16.75 -2.41 -1.74
N ALA A 36 -18.04 -2.53 -2.05
CA ALA A 36 -18.80 -1.44 -2.65
C ALA A 36 -19.01 -0.30 -1.64
N MET A 37 -19.20 -0.62 -0.36
CA MET A 37 -19.25 0.36 0.72
C MET A 37 -17.94 1.15 0.83
N ASN A 38 -16.78 0.48 0.80
CA ASN A 38 -15.46 1.14 0.81
C ASN A 38 -15.27 2.04 -0.41
N PHE A 39 -15.66 1.58 -1.60
CA PHE A 39 -15.61 2.41 -2.81
C PHE A 39 -16.50 3.64 -2.67
N LEU A 40 -17.71 3.53 -2.11
CA LEU A 40 -18.56 4.69 -1.86
C LEU A 40 -17.92 5.68 -0.88
N ALA A 41 -17.27 5.18 0.18
CA ALA A 41 -16.58 6.03 1.14
C ALA A 41 -15.49 6.89 0.47
N ILE A 42 -14.61 6.27 -0.31
CA ILE A 42 -13.55 6.96 -1.06
C ILE A 42 -14.12 7.95 -2.08
N ARG A 43 -15.20 7.59 -2.78
CA ARG A 43 -15.85 8.47 -3.77
C ARG A 43 -16.42 9.72 -3.12
N TYR A 44 -17.03 9.57 -1.95
CA TYR A 44 -17.51 10.70 -1.17
C TYR A 44 -16.37 11.53 -0.56
N GLU A 45 -15.20 10.96 -0.24
CA GLU A 45 -14.02 11.74 0.20
C GLU A 45 -13.43 12.60 -0.91
N ASN A 46 -13.35 12.03 -2.12
CA ASN A 46 -12.67 12.64 -3.26
C ASN A 46 -13.61 13.46 -4.16
N GLY A 47 -14.93 13.21 -4.13
CA GLY A 47 -15.90 13.83 -5.02
C GLY A 47 -15.80 13.31 -6.47
N GLU A 48 -15.40 12.05 -6.66
CA GLU A 48 -15.28 11.44 -7.99
C GLU A 48 -16.56 10.69 -8.36
N GLY A 49 -17.24 11.11 -9.44
CA GLY A 49 -18.53 10.52 -9.86
C GLY A 49 -19.71 10.86 -8.95
N THR A 50 -19.50 11.70 -7.93
CA THR A 50 -20.50 12.26 -7.02
C THR A 50 -19.96 13.53 -6.36
N GLU A 51 -20.77 14.25 -5.61
CA GLU A 51 -20.29 15.39 -4.81
C GLU A 51 -19.53 14.93 -3.58
N LYS A 52 -18.44 15.63 -3.25
CA LYS A 52 -17.67 15.40 -2.03
C LYS A 52 -18.54 15.57 -0.79
N ASN A 53 -18.55 14.57 0.09
CA ASN A 53 -19.35 14.55 1.31
C ASN A 53 -18.69 13.69 2.40
N LEU A 54 -17.95 14.33 3.31
CA LEU A 54 -17.22 13.63 4.38
C LEU A 54 -18.15 12.91 5.38
N GLU A 55 -19.37 13.41 5.59
CA GLU A 55 -20.34 12.78 6.49
C GLU A 55 -20.81 11.43 5.93
N LYS A 56 -21.12 11.38 4.63
CA LYS A 56 -21.47 10.13 3.96
C LYS A 56 -20.29 9.17 3.85
N ALA A 57 -19.07 9.69 3.65
CA ALA A 57 -17.88 8.86 3.69
C ALA A 57 -17.71 8.18 5.06
N PHE A 58 -17.82 8.96 6.14
CA PHE A 58 -17.78 8.45 7.50
C PHE A 58 -18.86 7.41 7.77
N TYR A 59 -20.09 7.65 7.32
CA TYR A 59 -21.19 6.68 7.42
C TYR A 59 -20.85 5.32 6.80
N TRP A 60 -20.29 5.31 5.58
CA TRP A 60 -19.93 4.06 4.90
C TRP A 60 -18.75 3.36 5.58
N HIS A 61 -17.73 4.09 6.05
CA HIS A 61 -16.64 3.52 6.85
C HIS A 61 -17.15 2.88 8.15
N GLN A 62 -18.09 3.53 8.84
CA GLN A 62 -18.71 3.00 10.05
C GLN A 62 -19.49 1.71 9.75
N LYS A 63 -20.30 1.70 8.68
CA LYS A 63 -21.04 0.53 8.20
C LYS A 63 -20.11 -0.67 7.95
N VAL A 64 -18.97 -0.44 7.31
CA VAL A 64 -17.95 -1.48 7.06
C VAL A 64 -17.39 -2.02 8.37
N ALA A 65 -17.06 -1.14 9.31
CA ALA A 65 -16.54 -1.54 10.62
C ALA A 65 -17.57 -2.34 11.43
N GLU A 66 -18.85 -2.01 11.33
CA GLU A 66 -19.95 -2.74 11.98
C GLU A 66 -20.20 -4.10 11.32
N TYR A 67 -20.23 -4.17 9.98
CA TYR A 67 -20.33 -5.43 9.25
C TYR A 67 -19.18 -6.37 9.60
N THR A 68 -17.95 -5.84 9.68
CA THR A 68 -16.76 -6.61 10.08
C THR A 68 -16.89 -7.20 11.49
N LYS A 69 -17.50 -6.46 12.41
CA LYS A 69 -17.78 -6.93 13.78
C LYS A 69 -18.88 -7.99 13.79
N LEU A 70 -19.94 -7.85 13.00
CA LEU A 70 -21.03 -8.83 12.90
C LEU A 70 -20.58 -10.14 12.23
N SER A 71 -19.75 -10.06 11.18
CA SER A 71 -19.16 -11.24 10.54
C SER A 71 -18.16 -11.99 11.44
N SER A 72 -17.76 -11.42 12.59
CA SER A 72 -16.80 -12.07 13.48
C SER A 72 -17.37 -13.27 14.25
N GLU A 73 -18.68 -13.50 14.20
CA GLU A 73 -19.35 -14.68 14.81
C GLU A 73 -19.44 -15.88 13.84
N ASP A 74 -19.36 -15.68 12.52
CA ASP A 74 -19.40 -16.75 11.51
C ASP A 74 -18.15 -16.72 10.60
N GLU A 75 -17.26 -17.70 10.79
CA GLU A 75 -16.12 -18.09 9.95
C GLU A 75 -15.16 -16.99 9.44
N VAL A 76 -14.64 -16.15 10.33
CA VAL A 76 -13.41 -15.39 10.05
C VAL A 76 -12.18 -16.20 10.47
N LYS A 77 -11.34 -16.63 9.52
CA LYS A 77 -10.00 -17.15 9.83
C LYS A 77 -9.12 -16.01 10.35
N VAL A 78 -9.10 -15.85 11.67
CA VAL A 78 -8.23 -14.92 12.39
C VAL A 78 -6.78 -15.40 12.28
N CYS A 79 -5.85 -14.51 11.90
CA CYS A 79 -4.43 -14.84 11.96
C CYS A 79 -4.01 -15.03 13.43
N ASN A 80 -3.60 -16.25 13.78
CA ASN A 80 -3.24 -16.65 15.15
C ASN A 80 -2.12 -15.80 15.78
N LYS A 81 -1.36 -15.03 14.98
CA LYS A 81 -0.21 -14.25 15.45
C LYS A 81 -0.47 -12.75 15.58
N CYS A 82 -1.17 -12.12 14.64
CA CYS A 82 -1.46 -10.68 14.71
C CYS A 82 -2.85 -10.35 15.25
N LYS A 83 -3.73 -11.35 15.43
CA LYS A 83 -5.11 -11.19 15.93
C LYS A 83 -5.98 -10.24 15.08
N ILE A 84 -5.69 -10.12 13.79
CA ILE A 84 -6.49 -9.30 12.86
C ILE A 84 -7.51 -10.17 12.13
N PRO A 85 -8.81 -9.77 12.04
CA PRO A 85 -9.83 -10.45 11.27
C PRO A 85 -9.60 -10.27 9.75
N HIS A 86 -9.52 -11.37 9.00
CA HIS A 86 -9.46 -11.33 7.53
C HIS A 86 -10.86 -11.55 6.94
N ILE A 87 -11.44 -10.51 6.34
CA ILE A 87 -12.69 -10.62 5.55
C ILE A 87 -12.30 -11.03 4.14
N GLU A 88 -12.94 -12.03 3.53
CA GLU A 88 -12.77 -12.36 2.11
C GLU A 88 -13.08 -11.15 1.22
N TYR A 89 -12.06 -10.36 0.90
CA TYR A 89 -12.10 -9.36 -0.16
C TYR A 89 -11.57 -9.98 -1.47
N PRO A 90 -12.15 -9.64 -2.64
CA PRO A 90 -11.66 -10.05 -3.95
C PRO A 90 -10.23 -9.58 -4.29
N TRP A 91 -9.67 -8.68 -3.49
CA TRP A 91 -8.32 -8.12 -3.64
C TRP A 91 -7.39 -8.51 -2.48
N HIS A 92 -7.59 -9.69 -1.90
CA HIS A 92 -6.49 -10.34 -1.22
C HIS A 92 -5.43 -10.68 -2.25
N HIS A 93 -4.47 -9.78 -2.42
CA HIS A 93 -3.22 -10.23 -2.94
C HIS A 93 -2.61 -11.17 -1.89
N GLN A 94 -2.35 -12.39 -2.32
CA GLN A 94 -1.58 -13.33 -1.52
C GLN A 94 -0.13 -12.88 -1.61
N CYS A 95 0.56 -12.79 -0.48
CA CYS A 95 2.00 -12.59 -0.47
C CYS A 95 2.64 -13.60 -1.41
N ASN A 96 3.38 -13.14 -2.42
CA ASN A 96 3.95 -14.04 -3.44
C ASN A 96 4.81 -15.15 -2.83
N LYS A 97 5.42 -14.89 -1.66
CA LYS A 97 6.25 -15.81 -0.87
C LYS A 97 5.45 -16.74 0.06
N CYS A 98 4.71 -16.19 1.03
CA CYS A 98 4.06 -17.00 2.08
C CYS A 98 2.57 -17.29 1.84
N LYS A 99 2.02 -16.80 0.72
CA LYS A 99 0.61 -16.90 0.32
C LYS A 99 -0.40 -16.33 1.33
N GLN A 100 0.08 -15.61 2.35
CA GLN A 100 -0.78 -14.95 3.33
C GLN A 100 -1.50 -13.75 2.71
N PRO A 101 -2.79 -13.55 3.02
CA PRO A 101 -3.53 -12.36 2.58
C PRO A 101 -2.96 -11.10 3.23
N TYR A 102 -2.83 -10.02 2.46
CA TYR A 102 -2.44 -8.71 2.97
C TYR A 102 -3.31 -7.60 2.35
N ILE A 103 -3.30 -6.42 2.97
CA ILE A 103 -4.24 -5.33 2.68
C ILE A 103 -3.74 -4.39 1.56
N ASN A 104 -2.42 -4.29 1.34
CA ASN A 104 -1.82 -3.53 0.23
C ASN A 104 -0.36 -3.97 -0.07
N TYR A 105 0.09 -3.86 -1.34
CA TYR A 105 1.44 -4.14 -1.91
C TYR A 105 1.92 -5.60 -1.94
N GLN A 106 2.54 -6.06 -3.04
CA GLN A 106 3.02 -7.43 -3.42
C GLN A 106 3.43 -8.48 -2.33
N TRP A 107 3.58 -8.09 -1.06
CA TRP A 107 4.05 -8.87 0.07
C TRP A 107 3.39 -8.50 1.42
N CYS A 108 3.36 -9.46 2.34
CA CYS A 108 3.02 -9.18 3.74
C CYS A 108 4.22 -8.60 4.51
N GLN A 109 3.97 -7.85 5.60
CA GLN A 109 5.00 -7.19 6.41
C GLN A 109 6.15 -8.13 6.81
N GLN A 110 5.84 -9.37 7.22
CA GLN A 110 6.87 -10.33 7.62
C GLN A 110 7.78 -10.75 6.46
N CYS A 111 7.22 -11.00 5.27
CA CYS A 111 8.00 -11.35 4.09
C CYS A 111 8.78 -10.16 3.52
N ASN A 112 8.25 -8.95 3.65
CA ASN A 112 8.98 -7.71 3.36
C ASN A 112 10.25 -7.66 4.18
N THR A 113 10.12 -7.72 5.50
CA THR A 113 11.25 -7.62 6.43
C THR A 113 12.33 -8.66 6.16
N GLU A 114 11.95 -9.92 5.92
CA GLU A 114 12.92 -10.98 5.59
C GLU A 114 13.64 -10.74 4.26
N GLN A 115 12.98 -10.15 3.26
CA GLN A 115 13.58 -9.90 1.95
C GLN A 115 14.57 -8.74 2.01
N PHE A 116 14.20 -7.63 2.66
CA PHE A 116 15.13 -6.53 2.92
C PHE A 116 16.33 -6.98 3.74
N GLN A 117 16.11 -7.93 4.65
CA GLN A 117 17.19 -8.52 5.44
C GLN A 117 18.26 -9.24 4.62
N GLN A 118 17.89 -9.86 3.50
CA GLN A 118 18.84 -10.61 2.66
C GLN A 118 19.78 -9.71 1.84
N ASP A 119 19.34 -8.49 1.50
CA ASP A 119 20.11 -7.55 0.68
C ASP A 119 20.98 -6.57 1.49
N PHE A 120 20.92 -6.60 2.83
CA PHE A 120 21.72 -5.72 3.70
C PHE A 120 23.22 -5.79 3.46
N SER A 121 23.74 -6.95 3.05
CA SER A 121 25.15 -7.13 2.74
C SER A 121 25.63 -6.13 1.67
N ASN A 122 24.72 -5.65 0.82
CA ASN A 122 25.01 -4.72 -0.26
C ASN A 122 24.83 -3.24 0.13
N TRP A 123 24.14 -2.93 1.24
CA TRP A 123 23.80 -1.56 1.66
C TRP A 123 24.41 -1.17 3.01
N THR A 124 25.55 -1.76 3.37
CA THR A 124 26.29 -1.36 4.57
C THR A 124 27.11 -0.09 4.32
N SER A 125 27.04 0.83 5.27
CA SER A 125 27.86 2.03 5.34
C SER A 125 29.28 1.75 5.88
N LYS A 126 29.52 0.53 6.38
CA LYS A 126 30.68 0.16 7.23
C LYS A 126 30.74 0.93 8.56
N ASN A 127 29.66 1.60 8.94
CA ASN A 127 29.48 2.25 10.23
C ASN A 127 28.39 1.52 11.00
N GLU A 128 28.77 0.86 12.10
CA GLU A 128 27.87 0.03 12.91
C GLU A 128 26.62 0.79 13.39
N PHE A 129 26.76 2.06 13.75
CA PHE A 129 25.63 2.87 14.24
C PHE A 129 24.63 3.17 13.11
N ILE A 130 25.12 3.60 11.95
CA ILE A 130 24.28 3.89 10.78
C ILE A 130 23.60 2.61 10.30
N ASP A 131 24.36 1.51 10.21
CA ASP A 131 23.84 0.24 9.76
C ASP A 131 22.75 -0.28 10.70
N LYS A 132 22.94 -0.15 12.02
CA LYS A 132 21.91 -0.48 13.01
C LYS A 132 20.65 0.39 12.87
N PHE A 133 20.82 1.69 12.68
CA PHE A 133 19.69 2.60 12.47
C PHE A 133 18.88 2.25 11.22
N ILE A 134 19.56 1.98 10.11
CA ILE A 134 18.91 1.55 8.86
C ILE A 134 18.17 0.22 9.08
N GLN A 135 18.79 -0.75 9.75
CA GLN A 135 18.16 -2.03 10.08
C GLN A 135 16.89 -1.84 10.90
N GLU A 136 16.92 -1.05 11.96
CA GLU A 136 15.75 -0.75 12.79
C GLU A 136 14.64 -0.07 11.99
N ALA A 137 14.98 0.88 11.10
CA ALA A 137 13.99 1.54 10.25
C ALA A 137 13.32 0.54 9.27
N GLN A 138 14.11 -0.30 8.61
CA GLN A 138 13.60 -1.28 7.65
C GLN A 138 12.78 -2.40 8.31
N LEU A 139 13.14 -2.83 9.53
CA LEU A 139 12.33 -3.77 10.33
C LEU A 139 10.92 -3.23 10.62
N ASN A 140 10.80 -1.91 10.71
CA ASN A 140 9.53 -1.22 10.99
C ASN A 140 8.80 -0.75 9.73
N ALA A 141 9.43 -0.84 8.56
CA ALA A 141 8.85 -0.39 7.29
C ALA A 141 7.64 -1.25 6.91
N LYS A 142 6.55 -0.60 6.47
CA LYS A 142 5.32 -1.29 6.08
C LYS A 142 5.30 -1.66 4.60
N ASN A 143 6.08 -0.97 3.77
CA ASN A 143 6.14 -1.14 2.32
C ASN A 143 7.46 -0.59 1.76
N SER A 144 7.69 -0.75 0.45
CA SER A 144 8.94 -0.35 -0.23
C SER A 144 9.24 1.16 -0.19
N TYR A 145 8.24 2.02 -0.01
CA TYR A 145 8.44 3.47 0.06
C TYR A 145 8.97 3.95 1.40
N GLU A 146 8.91 3.12 2.45
CA GLU A 146 9.33 3.47 3.80
C GLU A 146 10.77 3.04 4.13
N ILE A 147 11.52 2.62 3.10
CA ILE A 147 12.77 1.90 3.27
C ILE A 147 13.95 2.84 3.13
N LEU A 148 14.87 2.70 4.06
CA LEU A 148 16.10 3.47 4.05
C LEU A 148 17.20 2.66 3.37
N GLU A 149 17.91 3.28 2.45
CA GLU A 149 19.08 2.72 1.79
C GLU A 149 20.29 3.59 2.08
N TRP A 150 21.44 2.98 2.36
CA TRP A 150 22.70 3.70 2.40
C TRP A 150 23.23 3.93 0.98
N ILE A 151 23.46 5.20 0.64
CA ILE A 151 24.02 5.59 -0.66
C ILE A 151 25.47 6.03 -0.46
N PRO A 152 26.45 5.27 -0.98
CA PRO A 152 27.85 5.69 -0.95
C PRO A 152 28.06 7.00 -1.70
N TYR A 153 28.87 7.91 -1.14
CA TYR A 153 29.11 9.22 -1.72
C TYR A 153 29.67 9.17 -3.15
N ASN A 154 30.46 8.13 -3.47
CA ASN A 154 31.01 7.89 -4.80
C ASN A 154 29.95 7.49 -5.86
N ASN A 155 28.71 7.18 -5.47
CA ASN A 155 27.59 6.94 -6.38
C ASN A 155 26.80 8.23 -6.68
N LEU A 156 27.21 9.36 -6.09
CA LEU A 156 26.61 10.66 -6.30
C LEU A 156 27.48 11.50 -7.25
N SER A 157 26.83 12.20 -8.17
CA SER A 157 27.46 13.13 -9.11
C SER A 157 26.74 14.47 -9.13
N SER A 158 27.36 15.47 -9.75
CA SER A 158 26.77 16.83 -9.87
C SER A 158 26.32 17.42 -8.53
N ILE A 159 27.12 17.19 -7.49
CA ILE A 159 26.79 17.61 -6.12
C ILE A 159 26.92 19.13 -6.04
N SER A 160 25.84 19.80 -5.68
CA SER A 160 25.77 21.25 -5.58
C SER A 160 25.03 21.66 -4.31
N TYR A 161 25.49 22.74 -3.70
CA TYR A 161 24.79 23.34 -2.56
C TYR A 161 23.37 23.76 -2.96
N TYR A 162 22.41 23.50 -2.08
CA TYR A 162 21.02 23.87 -2.29
C TYR A 162 20.53 24.88 -1.26
N ASP A 163 20.67 24.58 0.03
CA ASP A 163 20.16 25.45 1.10
C ASP A 163 20.80 25.12 2.46
N LYS A 164 20.54 25.95 3.47
CA LYS A 164 20.90 25.70 4.87
C LYS A 164 19.77 24.92 5.56
N GLY A 165 20.06 23.70 5.99
CA GLY A 165 19.14 22.86 6.76
C GLY A 165 19.20 23.15 8.26
N GLY A 166 18.28 22.52 9.01
CA GLY A 166 18.19 22.67 10.47
C GLY A 166 19.39 22.10 11.24
N PHE A 167 20.06 21.08 10.68
CA PHE A 167 21.21 20.42 11.30
C PHE A 167 22.50 20.51 10.48
N SER A 168 22.40 20.70 9.16
CA SER A 168 23.54 20.77 8.24
C SER A 168 23.18 21.51 6.96
N GLU A 169 24.15 21.74 6.10
CA GLU A 169 23.90 22.17 4.71
C GLU A 169 23.17 21.07 3.93
N ILE A 170 22.26 21.50 3.05
CA ILE A 170 21.51 20.64 2.13
C ILE A 170 22.16 20.76 0.76
N HIS A 171 22.46 19.60 0.17
CA HIS A 171 23.02 19.50 -1.17
C HIS A 171 22.06 18.75 -2.10
N LYS A 172 22.05 19.13 -3.36
CA LYS A 172 21.43 18.37 -4.45
C LYS A 172 22.50 17.55 -5.15
N ALA A 173 22.14 16.32 -5.52
CA ALA A 173 23.02 15.41 -6.23
C ALA A 173 22.22 14.55 -7.21
N ILE A 174 22.90 14.02 -8.22
CA ILE A 174 22.38 12.99 -9.12
C ILE A 174 22.90 11.64 -8.63
N TRP A 175 21.97 10.74 -8.33
CA TRP A 175 22.28 9.35 -8.01
C TRP A 175 22.14 8.49 -9.27
N SER A 176 23.24 7.88 -9.71
CA SER A 176 23.29 7.11 -10.97
C SER A 176 22.34 5.92 -10.99
N ASP A 177 22.19 5.27 -9.84
CA ASP A 177 21.48 3.99 -9.75
C ASP A 177 19.99 4.19 -9.54
N GLY A 178 19.55 5.39 -9.13
CA GLY A 178 18.15 5.69 -8.87
C GLY A 178 17.59 5.02 -7.61
N PRO A 179 16.42 5.49 -7.14
CA PRO A 179 15.74 4.89 -6.00
C PRO A 179 15.07 3.58 -6.38
N ILE A 180 15.02 2.66 -5.43
CA ILE A 180 14.23 1.43 -5.56
C ILE A 180 12.75 1.77 -5.63
N PHE A 181 12.02 1.15 -6.56
CA PHE A 181 10.56 1.34 -6.67
C PHE A 181 9.73 0.05 -6.65
N ASN A 182 10.26 -1.09 -7.13
CA ASN A 182 9.57 -2.39 -7.00
C ASN A 182 10.53 -3.60 -7.04
N TRP A 183 10.02 -4.77 -6.68
CA TRP A 183 10.75 -6.04 -6.73
C TRP A 183 10.41 -6.83 -7.99
N ASP A 184 11.43 -7.32 -8.69
CA ASP A 184 11.31 -8.25 -9.81
C ASP A 184 11.32 -9.70 -9.29
N PHE A 185 10.16 -10.37 -9.39
CA PHE A 185 9.99 -11.75 -8.92
C PHE A 185 10.73 -12.78 -9.77
N ASP A 186 10.88 -12.52 -11.07
CA ASP A 186 11.51 -13.45 -12.00
C ASP A 186 13.03 -13.41 -11.83
N LYS A 187 13.58 -12.20 -11.62
CA LYS A 187 15.02 -11.99 -11.42
C LYS A 187 15.48 -12.05 -9.97
N GLN A 188 14.55 -12.04 -9.02
CA GLN A 188 14.83 -11.98 -7.58
C GLN A 188 15.74 -10.79 -7.21
N GLN A 189 15.40 -9.60 -7.70
CA GLN A 189 16.17 -8.38 -7.43
C GLN A 189 15.29 -7.13 -7.36
N TRP A 190 15.81 -6.06 -6.76
CA TRP A 190 15.19 -4.74 -6.77
C TRP A 190 15.37 -4.03 -8.11
N ASN A 191 14.30 -3.46 -8.66
CA ASN A 191 14.37 -2.54 -9.79
C ASN A 191 14.58 -1.11 -9.31
N ARG A 192 15.36 -0.36 -10.08
CA ARG A 192 15.71 1.04 -9.88
C ARG A 192 15.64 1.82 -11.18
#